data_AF-A0A6J7TKC0-F1
#
_entry.id   AF-A0A6J7TKC0-F1
#
_cell.length_a   1.000
_cell.length_b   1.000
_cell.length_c   1.000
_cell.angle_alpha   90.00
_cell.angle_beta   90.00
_cell.angle_gamma   90.00
#
_symmetry.space_group_name_H-M   'P 1'
#
loop_
_entity.id
_entity.type
_entity.pdbx_description
1 polymer ?
#
loop_
_entity_poly.entity_id
_entity_poly.type
_entity_poly.pdbx_seq_one_letter_code
_entity_poly.pdbx_strand_id
1 'polypeptide(L)' 'MDSRRGRNKTVWGTDYPLVRHEESMRQIKELGLKPETLQAVLHDNAVRAFGV' A
#
# COMPACT_ATOMS: atom_id res chain seq x y z
N MET A 1 7.02 15.67 1.93
CA MET A 1 5.84 15.21 2.70
C MET A 1 6.33 14.40 3.90
N ASP A 2 6.05 14.82 5.12
CA ASP A 2 6.44 14.07 6.33
C ASP A 2 5.50 12.86 6.51
N SER A 3 5.96 11.67 6.12
CA SER A 3 5.18 10.43 6.10
C SER A 3 5.07 9.73 7.46
N ARG A 4 5.65 10.30 8.54
CA ARG A 4 5.83 9.57 9.82
C ARG A 4 4.54 9.20 10.54
N ARG A 5 3.46 9.97 10.40
CA ARG A 5 2.19 9.71 11.14
C ARG A 5 1.21 8.79 10.41
N GLY A 6 1.21 8.82 9.08
CA GLY A 6 0.24 8.09 8.25
C GLY A 6 0.72 6.72 7.79
N ARG A 7 2.04 6.51 7.68
CA ARG A 7 2.61 5.31 7.04
C ARG A 7 2.07 4.00 7.61
N ASN A 8 1.90 3.91 8.92
CA ASN A 8 1.49 2.66 9.57
C ASN A 8 -0.03 2.52 9.70
N LYS A 9 -0.83 3.39 9.07
CA LYS A 9 -2.30 3.41 9.19
C LYS A 9 -3.00 3.17 7.85
N THR A 10 -2.27 2.76 6.83
CA THR A 10 -2.78 2.57 5.47
C THR A 10 -2.42 1.17 4.98
N VAL A 11 -3.40 0.46 4.42
CA VAL A 11 -3.22 -0.83 3.76
C VAL A 11 -3.66 -0.70 2.30
N TRP A 12 -2.93 -1.34 1.39
CA TRP A 12 -3.29 -1.38 -0.02
C TRP A 12 -4.32 -2.48 -0.31
N GLY A 13 -5.28 -2.17 -1.18
CA GLY A 13 -6.29 -3.12 -1.67
C GLY A 13 -6.79 -2.69 -3.04
N THR A 14 -7.16 -3.67 -3.87
CA THR A 14 -7.52 -3.43 -5.27
C THR A 14 -9.02 -3.33 -5.52
N ASP A 15 -9.86 -3.72 -4.55
CA ASP A 15 -11.30 -3.85 -4.79
C ASP A 15 -11.62 -4.73 -6.03
N TYR A 16 -10.90 -5.85 -6.18
CA TYR A 16 -11.13 -6.74 -7.31
C TYR A 16 -12.55 -7.35 -7.22
N PRO A 17 -13.33 -7.38 -8.33
CA PRO A 17 -12.91 -7.21 -9.73
C PRO A 17 -13.04 -5.79 -10.32
N LEU A 18 -13.37 -4.75 -9.54
CA LEU A 18 -13.53 -3.39 -10.07
C LEU A 18 -12.22 -2.81 -10.59
N VAL A 19 -11.11 -2.98 -9.85
CA VAL A 19 -9.76 -2.64 -10.33
C VAL A 19 -8.93 -3.89 -10.54
N ARG A 20 -8.34 -4.02 -11.73
CA ARG A 20 -7.44 -5.14 -12.06
C ARG A 20 -6.12 -5.02 -11.32
N HIS A 21 -5.52 -6.14 -10.94
CA HIS A 21 -4.27 -6.16 -10.19
C HIS A 21 -3.12 -5.42 -10.88
N GLU A 22 -2.93 -5.63 -12.20
CA GLU A 22 -1.89 -4.96 -12.99
C GLU A 22 -2.04 -3.43 -12.97
N GLU A 23 -3.28 -2.95 -13.14
CA GLU A 23 -3.61 -1.53 -13.10
C GLU A 23 -3.30 -0.93 -11.72
N SER A 24 -3.81 -1.55 -10.66
CA SER A 24 -3.61 -1.08 -9.29
C SER A 24 -2.13 -1.07 -8.88
N MET A 25 -1.36 -2.08 -9.31
CA MET A 25 0.08 -2.16 -9.08
C MET A 25 0.88 -1.13 -9.86
N ARG A 26 0.42 -0.70 -11.03
CA ARG A 26 1.06 0.40 -11.78
C ARG A 26 0.81 1.73 -11.08
N GLN A 27 -0.44 2.03 -10.74
CA GLN A 27 -0.84 3.28 -10.09
C GLN A 27 -0.11 3.51 -8.76
N ILE A 28 0.01 2.49 -7.90
CA ILE A 28 0.69 2.64 -6.60
C ILE A 28 2.19 2.94 -6.76
N LYS A 29 2.83 2.44 -7.82
CA LYS A 29 4.24 2.72 -8.13
C LYS A 29 4.44 4.14 -8.66
N GLU A 30 3.49 4.64 -9.44
CA GLU A 30 3.51 6.01 -10.01
C GLU A 30 3.42 7.10 -8.93
N LEU A 31 2.93 6.79 -7.72
CA LEU A 31 2.91 7.73 -6.59
C LEU A 31 4.30 8.13 -6.07
N GLY A 32 5.36 7.42 -6.46
CA GLY A 32 6.74 7.77 -6.08
C GLY A 32 7.01 7.69 -4.57
N LEU A 33 6.34 6.75 -3.87
CA LEU A 33 6.55 6.53 -2.45
C LEU A 33 7.97 6.05 -2.16
N LYS A 34 8.52 6.46 -1.00
CA LYS A 34 9.80 5.90 -0.53
C LYS A 34 9.69 4.38 -0.38
N PRO A 35 10.75 3.60 -0.67
CA PRO A 35 10.71 2.14 -0.63
C PRO A 35 10.13 1.56 0.67
N GLU A 36 10.53 2.12 1.83
CA GLU A 36 10.05 1.68 3.14
C GLU A 36 8.57 2.00 3.39
N THR A 37 8.03 3.02 2.72
CA THR A 37 6.60 3.36 2.80
C THR A 37 5.78 2.46 1.87
N LEU A 38 6.30 2.16 0.68
CA LEU A 38 5.67 1.25 -0.27
C LEU A 38 5.55 -0.17 0.32
N GLN A 39 6.63 -0.68 0.92
CA GLN A 39 6.63 -1.98 1.61
C GLN A 39 5.61 -2.04 2.75
N ALA A 40 5.57 -0.99 3.59
CA ALA A 40 4.63 -0.94 4.70
C ALA A 40 3.17 -0.98 4.22
N VAL A 41 2.84 -0.22 3.18
CA VAL A 41 1.47 -0.11 2.64
C VAL A 41 1.04 -1.36 1.87
N LEU A 42 1.94 -1.96 1.07
CA LEU A 42 1.64 -3.17 0.29
C LEU A 42 1.58 -4.44 1.14
N HIS A 43 2.23 -4.48 2.30
CA HIS A 43 2.42 -5.71 3.05
C HIS A 43 2.40 -5.54 4.57
N ASP A 44 3.40 -4.87 5.16
CA ASP A 44 3.67 -4.99 6.61
C ASP A 44 2.51 -4.51 7.48
N ASN A 45 1.77 -3.49 7.01
CA ASN A 45 0.58 -3.02 7.70
C ASN A 45 -0.57 -4.01 7.65
N ALA A 46 -0.71 -4.76 6.55
CA ALA A 46 -1.74 -5.80 6.42
C ALA A 46 -1.43 -6.97 7.36
N VAL A 47 -0.18 -7.45 7.36
CA VAL A 47 0.32 -8.46 8.31
C VAL A 47 0.02 -8.05 9.75
N ARG A 48 0.37 -6.81 10.12
CA ARG A 48 0.14 -6.30 11.48
C ARG A 48 -1.34 -6.14 11.83
N ALA A 49 -2.18 -5.70 10.89
CA ALA A 49 -3.59 -5.41 11.15
C ALA A 49 -4.47 -6.67 11.15
N PHE A 50 -4.15 -7.63 10.28
CA PHE A 50 -4.98 -8.81 10.04
C PHE A 50 -4.36 -10.13 10.55
N GLY A 51 -3.11 -10.12 11.00
CA GLY A 51 -2.43 -11.29 11.57
C GLY A 51 -2.10 -12.37 10.55
N VAL A 52 -1.85 -11.97 9.30
CA VAL A 52 -1.51 -12.84 8.16
C VAL A 52 -0.01 -12.89 7.90
#